data_AF-A0AAD7XNK3-F1
#
_entry.id   AF-A0AAD7XNK3-F1
#
_cell.length_a   1.000
_cell.length_b   1.000
_cell.length_c   1.000
_cell.angle_alpha   90.00
_cell.angle_beta   90.00
_cell.angle_gamma   90.00
#
_symmetry.space_group_name_H-M   'P 1'
#
loop_
_entity.id
_entity.type
_entity.pdbx_description
1 polymer ?
#
loop_
_entity_poly.entity_id
_entity_poly.type
_entity_poly.pdbx_seq_one_letter_code
_entity_poly.pdbx_strand_id
1 'polypeptide(L)'
;MGEGGSISKTTGVAVVAEIAGDLNATFSKLDQDDNGRLDLGELKSLMLMLGGDEGDYTDEKVATLRHELDTNNDGFVSKAEFSTWYIKSENRLKHQAKWLFDQFDTDHDGLVHAVDVSELIKAVASPSADFVGLTPNVQAAVDEFATEVARGGTGCNFTQFQQWYEKTEFWQQAKTEAEVAGNAAEGLFQSVLRQLAEFPDMAMCERIIFVVLLPLNMTLALTIPDCRQPGKEHRCYLTFLMSIAWIGGFSWYMVVGITNIGEQLGISTFIMGLTFLAAGTSVPDMLSSVVVARQGKGDMAVSSSIGSNIFDVGVGLPLPWIFYTLVSYPKPIVVCNDGLAISIAILLGMVIVVISSVVAADWKMSHALGCFMFLLYVVYVIQEIYRAD
;
A
#
# COMPACT_ATOMS: atom_id res chain seq x y z
N MET A 1 -22.78 26.14 -19.80
CA MET A 1 -22.49 27.05 -18.68
C MET A 1 -23.11 26.42 -17.43
N GLY A 2 -22.38 25.86 -16.46
CA GLY A 2 -20.93 25.77 -16.28
C GLY A 2 -20.58 24.49 -15.51
N GLU A 3 -19.45 23.90 -15.93
CA GLU A 3 -18.45 23.17 -15.15
C GLU A 3 -18.90 22.07 -14.18
N GLY A 4 -19.08 20.87 -14.74
CA GLY A 4 -18.54 19.65 -14.13
C GLY A 4 -17.06 19.52 -14.51
N GLY A 5 -16.21 19.20 -13.53
CA GLY A 5 -14.78 19.03 -13.77
C GLY A 5 -13.97 18.65 -12.53
N SER A 6 -13.80 17.35 -12.33
CA SER A 6 -12.53 16.72 -11.93
C SER A 6 -11.86 17.16 -10.60
N ILE A 7 -12.20 16.46 -9.50
CA ILE A 7 -11.24 16.15 -8.42
C ILE A 7 -11.36 14.67 -8.03
N SER A 8 -11.50 13.76 -9.02
CA SER A 8 -11.51 12.30 -8.77
C SER A 8 -10.11 11.67 -8.83
N LYS A 9 -9.04 12.47 -8.72
CA LYS A 9 -7.67 11.98 -8.76
C LYS A 9 -6.84 12.76 -7.76
N THR A 10 -6.72 12.27 -6.52
CA THR A 10 -5.47 12.23 -5.72
C THR A 10 -5.74 11.55 -4.36
N THR A 11 -6.43 10.41 -4.35
CA THR A 11 -7.04 9.86 -3.11
C THR A 11 -6.02 9.23 -2.15
N GLY A 12 -4.84 8.82 -2.62
CA GLY A 12 -3.75 8.37 -1.72
C GLY A 12 -3.06 9.54 -1.00
N VAL A 13 -2.86 10.68 -1.67
CA VAL A 13 -2.18 11.84 -1.10
C VAL A 13 -3.14 12.70 -0.28
N ALA A 14 -4.43 12.75 -0.62
CA ALA A 14 -5.44 13.46 0.17
C ALA A 14 -5.65 12.81 1.54
N VAL A 15 -5.74 11.47 1.59
CA VAL A 15 -5.82 10.71 2.85
C VAL A 15 -4.53 10.86 3.66
N VAL A 16 -3.36 10.79 3.02
CA VAL A 16 -2.07 11.07 3.70
C VAL A 16 -1.97 12.53 4.14
N ALA A 17 -2.55 13.49 3.42
CA ALA A 17 -2.57 14.91 3.77
C ALA A 17 -3.56 15.23 4.89
N GLU A 18 -4.67 14.50 4.99
CA GLU A 18 -5.63 14.58 6.09
C GLU A 18 -5.06 13.91 7.36
N ILE A 19 -4.39 12.75 7.19
CA ILE A 19 -3.56 12.10 8.21
C ILE A 19 -2.43 13.03 8.67
N ALA A 20 -1.75 13.72 7.75
CA ALA A 20 -0.72 14.70 8.07
C ALA A 20 -1.32 15.96 8.71
N GLY A 21 -2.56 16.31 8.38
CA GLY A 21 -3.31 17.42 8.98
C GLY A 21 -3.62 17.17 10.45
N ASP A 22 -4.15 15.99 10.79
CA ASP A 22 -4.40 15.56 12.17
C ASP A 22 -3.11 15.34 12.95
N LEU A 23 -2.08 14.78 12.31
CA LEU A 23 -0.76 14.57 12.91
C LEU A 23 -0.04 15.90 13.20
N ASN A 24 -0.07 16.84 12.26
CA ASN A 24 0.50 18.18 12.47
C ASN A 24 -0.26 18.92 13.56
N ALA A 25 -1.60 18.85 13.57
CA ALA A 25 -2.42 19.46 14.60
C ALA A 25 -2.19 18.83 15.98
N THR A 26 -2.03 17.51 16.05
CA THR A 26 -1.75 16.78 17.28
C THR A 26 -0.34 17.07 17.77
N PHE A 27 0.66 17.06 16.90
CA PHE A 27 2.04 17.43 17.24
C PHE A 27 2.12 18.88 17.76
N SER A 28 1.50 19.84 17.07
CA SER A 28 1.48 21.25 17.50
C SER A 28 0.66 21.50 18.77
N LYS A 29 -0.27 20.61 19.14
CA LYS A 29 -0.95 20.67 20.45
C LYS A 29 -0.08 20.13 21.59
N LEU A 30 0.89 19.27 21.26
CA LEU A 30 1.77 18.61 22.21
C LEU A 30 3.07 19.37 22.43
N ASP A 31 3.62 19.96 21.36
CA ASP A 31 4.77 20.86 21.34
C ASP A 31 4.34 22.23 21.91
N GLN A 32 4.27 22.32 23.24
CA GLN A 32 3.76 23.47 23.97
C GLN A 32 4.72 24.66 23.91
N ASP A 33 6.01 24.38 23.73
CA ASP A 33 7.04 25.40 23.62
C ASP A 33 7.42 25.75 22.16
N ASP A 34 6.75 25.13 21.18
CA ASP A 34 6.91 25.33 19.74
C ASP A 34 8.37 25.17 19.27
N ASN A 35 9.10 24.26 19.93
CA ASN A 35 10.52 24.02 19.69
C ASN A 35 10.76 23.00 18.55
N GLY A 36 9.70 22.35 18.05
CA GLY A 36 9.73 21.36 16.98
C GLY A 36 10.12 19.95 17.43
N ARG A 37 10.13 19.66 18.75
CA ARG A 37 10.53 18.41 19.40
C ARG A 37 9.60 18.15 20.58
N LEU A 38 9.41 16.88 20.94
CA LEU A 38 8.65 16.50 22.13
C LEU A 38 9.59 16.09 23.26
N ASP A 39 9.43 16.71 24.42
CA ASP A 39 10.13 16.35 25.64
C ASP A 39 9.37 15.33 26.51
N LEU A 40 9.94 14.92 27.65
CA LEU A 40 9.31 13.95 28.56
C LEU A 40 7.97 14.44 29.14
N GLY A 41 7.81 15.75 29.38
CA GLY A 41 6.57 16.34 29.90
C GLY A 41 5.48 16.41 28.84
N GLU A 42 5.85 16.69 27.59
CA GLU A 42 4.95 16.72 26.44
C GLU A 42 4.53 15.30 26.03
N LEU A 43 5.45 14.33 26.08
CA LEU A 43 5.14 12.90 25.89
C LEU A 43 4.19 12.38 26.97
N LYS A 44 4.30 12.86 28.22
CA LYS A 44 3.34 12.54 29.27
C LYS A 44 1.95 13.09 28.93
N SER A 45 1.87 14.30 28.37
CA SER A 45 0.62 14.91 27.92
C SER A 45 0.00 14.14 26.74
N LEU A 46 0.82 13.62 25.83
CA LEU A 46 0.38 12.71 24.76
C LEU A 46 -0.22 11.43 25.33
N MET A 47 0.43 10.79 26.31
CA MET A 47 -0.09 9.56 26.90
C MET A 47 -1.44 9.77 27.59
N LEU A 48 -1.61 10.90 28.27
CA LEU A 48 -2.88 11.30 28.88
C LEU A 48 -3.97 11.55 27.83
N MET A 49 -3.63 12.20 26.70
CA MET A 49 -4.56 12.43 25.60
C MET A 49 -5.00 11.13 24.91
N LEU A 50 -4.09 10.15 24.82
CA LEU A 50 -4.36 8.83 24.25
C LEU A 50 -5.15 7.89 25.18
N GLY A 51 -5.54 8.37 26.37
CA GLY A 51 -6.66 7.79 27.12
C GLY A 51 -6.30 6.73 28.17
N GLY A 52 -5.18 6.86 28.88
CA GLY A 52 -5.01 6.10 30.13
C GLY A 52 -5.07 6.98 31.37
N ASP A 53 -5.17 6.29 32.50
CA ASP A 53 -5.39 6.89 33.81
C ASP A 53 -4.10 7.49 34.39
N GLU A 54 -4.18 8.65 35.05
CA GLU A 54 -3.03 9.35 35.67
C GLU A 54 -2.14 8.45 36.56
N GLY A 55 -2.71 7.37 37.11
CA GLY A 55 -2.03 6.40 37.97
C GLY A 55 -1.17 5.36 37.25
N ASP A 56 -1.30 5.21 35.92
CA ASP A 56 -0.59 4.18 35.16
C ASP A 56 0.72 4.69 34.52
N TYR A 57 1.07 5.96 34.75
CA TYR A 57 2.18 6.65 34.07
C TYR A 57 3.29 7.05 35.03
N THR A 58 4.14 6.07 35.35
CA THR A 58 5.43 6.34 35.99
C THR A 58 6.39 6.99 35.00
N ASP A 59 7.28 7.87 35.48
CA ASP A 59 8.33 8.49 34.66
C ASP A 59 9.20 7.43 33.93
N GLU A 60 9.24 6.22 34.47
CA GLU A 60 9.89 5.05 33.87
C GLU A 60 9.19 4.57 32.58
N LYS A 61 7.85 4.48 32.55
CA LYS A 61 7.09 4.11 31.33
C LYS A 61 7.18 5.19 30.25
N VAL A 62 7.18 6.47 30.65
CA VAL A 62 7.35 7.59 29.71
C VAL A 62 8.78 7.60 29.15
N ALA A 63 9.78 7.25 29.97
CA ALA A 63 11.15 7.08 29.50
C ALA A 63 11.31 5.88 28.54
N THR A 64 10.60 4.77 28.78
CA THR A 64 10.53 3.64 27.83
C THR A 64 9.90 4.08 26.51
N LEU A 65 8.74 4.76 26.56
CA LEU A 65 8.08 5.28 25.36
C LEU A 65 8.98 6.26 24.59
N ARG A 66 9.68 7.14 25.30
CA ARG A 66 10.65 8.05 24.67
C ARG A 66 11.75 7.28 23.95
N HIS A 67 12.28 6.22 24.55
CA HIS A 67 13.29 5.37 23.90
C HIS A 67 12.71 4.59 22.69
N GLU A 68 11.43 4.24 22.71
CA GLU A 68 10.77 3.61 21.56
C GLU A 68 10.52 4.60 20.41
N LEU A 69 10.27 5.88 20.74
CA LEU A 69 10.06 6.96 19.79
C LEU A 69 11.37 7.51 19.21
N ASP A 70 12.37 7.71 20.07
CA ASP A 70 13.69 8.28 19.77
C ASP A 70 14.53 7.24 19.01
N THR A 71 14.34 7.21 17.69
CA THR A 71 14.94 6.18 16.83
C THR A 71 16.39 6.53 16.49
N ASN A 72 16.78 7.80 16.65
CA ASN A 72 18.14 8.27 16.42
C ASN A 72 18.98 8.36 17.72
N ASN A 73 18.39 8.09 18.89
CA ASN A 73 18.97 8.21 20.23
C ASN A 73 19.56 9.60 20.53
N ASP A 74 18.95 10.67 20.02
CA ASP A 74 19.38 12.04 20.28
C ASP A 74 18.83 12.63 21.59
N GLY A 75 17.97 11.88 22.28
CA GLY A 75 17.35 12.22 23.56
C GLY A 75 16.05 13.00 23.44
N PHE A 76 15.62 13.33 22.21
CA PHE A 76 14.41 14.06 21.89
C PHE A 76 13.56 13.28 20.88
N VAL A 77 12.25 13.53 20.88
CA VAL A 77 11.37 12.95 19.86
C VAL A 77 11.07 14.03 18.83
N SER A 78 11.67 13.92 17.66
CA SER A 78 11.40 14.83 16.55
C SER A 78 9.99 14.60 15.99
N LYS A 79 9.47 15.60 15.28
CA LYS A 79 8.23 15.44 14.52
C LYS A 79 8.23 14.24 13.58
N ALA A 80 9.37 13.88 13.00
CA ALA A 80 9.49 12.73 12.09
C ALA A 80 9.32 11.39 12.82
N GLU A 81 9.93 11.28 13.99
CA GLU A 81 9.85 10.11 14.88
C GLU A 81 8.45 9.96 15.44
N PHE A 82 7.89 11.05 15.97
CA PHE A 82 6.50 11.09 16.37
C PHE A 82 5.57 10.73 15.22
N SER A 83 5.80 11.25 14.01
CA SER A 83 4.95 10.94 12.86
C SER A 83 4.97 9.45 12.53
N THR A 84 6.17 8.87 12.47
CA THR A 84 6.37 7.47 12.11
C THR A 84 5.72 6.56 13.16
N TRP A 85 5.92 6.87 14.44
CA TRP A 85 5.29 6.14 15.54
C TRP A 85 3.77 6.32 15.55
N TYR A 86 3.26 7.55 15.42
CA TYR A 86 1.84 7.87 15.46
C TYR A 86 1.08 7.21 14.29
N ILE A 87 1.70 7.12 13.12
CA ILE A 87 1.16 6.38 11.96
C ILE A 87 1.12 4.86 12.25
N LYS A 88 2.12 4.30 12.95
CA LYS A 88 2.17 2.88 13.32
C LYS A 88 1.34 2.52 14.56
N SER A 89 0.96 3.50 15.37
CA SER A 89 0.38 3.27 16.70
C SER A 89 -1.05 2.75 16.62
N GLU A 90 -1.30 1.58 17.22
CA GLU A 90 -2.66 1.05 17.40
C GLU A 90 -3.55 2.01 18.19
N ASN A 91 -2.95 2.81 19.08
CA ASN A 91 -3.68 3.80 19.87
C ASN A 91 -4.34 4.86 18.99
N ARG A 92 -3.81 5.14 17.79
CA ARG A 92 -4.47 6.00 16.81
C ARG A 92 -5.79 5.41 16.34
N LEU A 93 -5.79 4.13 15.97
CA LEU A 93 -7.00 3.45 15.51
C LEU A 93 -8.05 3.36 16.64
N LYS A 94 -7.59 3.18 17.89
CA LYS A 94 -8.46 3.24 19.09
C LYS A 94 -9.02 4.63 19.33
N HIS A 95 -8.19 5.66 19.23
CA HIS A 95 -8.62 7.05 19.42
C HIS A 95 -9.58 7.50 18.31
N GLN A 96 -9.32 7.11 17.06
CA GLN A 96 -10.23 7.36 15.95
C GLN A 96 -11.58 6.65 16.15
N ALA A 97 -11.55 5.40 16.60
CA ALA A 97 -12.76 4.65 16.93
C ALA A 97 -13.52 5.28 18.10
N LYS A 98 -12.81 5.80 19.11
CA LYS A 98 -13.40 6.53 20.25
C LYS A 98 -14.01 7.85 19.82
N TRP A 99 -13.30 8.64 19.03
CA TRP A 99 -13.79 9.91 18.50
C TRP A 99 -15.06 9.71 17.66
N LEU A 100 -15.10 8.67 16.81
CA LEU A 100 -16.30 8.29 16.08
C LEU A 100 -17.41 7.84 17.06
N PHE A 101 -17.09 7.00 18.04
CA PHE A 101 -18.05 6.55 19.05
C PHE A 101 -18.71 7.74 19.78
N ASP A 102 -17.91 8.70 20.23
CA ASP A 102 -18.37 9.92 20.92
C ASP A 102 -19.22 10.83 20.01
N GLN A 103 -19.01 10.78 18.69
CA GLN A 103 -19.84 11.52 17.71
C GLN A 103 -21.23 10.90 17.53
N PHE A 104 -21.33 9.57 17.66
CA PHE A 104 -22.60 8.84 17.57
C PHE A 104 -23.34 8.76 18.92
N ASP A 105 -22.64 8.92 20.05
CA ASP A 105 -23.21 9.15 21.39
C ASP A 105 -23.78 10.58 21.50
N THR A 106 -24.98 10.78 20.96
CA THR A 106 -25.62 12.09 20.81
C THR A 106 -26.12 12.67 22.14
N ASP A 107 -26.46 11.81 23.10
CA ASP A 107 -26.95 12.19 24.43
C ASP A 107 -25.86 12.16 25.51
N HIS A 108 -24.62 11.81 25.13
CA HIS A 108 -23.44 11.79 25.99
C HIS A 108 -23.63 10.91 27.23
N ASP A 109 -24.40 9.84 27.09
CA ASP A 109 -24.66 8.89 28.17
C ASP A 109 -23.62 7.76 28.24
N GLY A 110 -22.67 7.76 27.28
CA GLY A 110 -21.61 6.77 27.14
C GLY A 110 -22.05 5.50 26.41
N LEU A 111 -23.24 5.50 25.80
CA LEU A 111 -23.86 4.35 25.14
C LEU A 111 -24.27 4.72 23.71
N VAL A 112 -23.96 3.84 22.75
CA VAL A 112 -24.47 3.95 21.38
C VAL A 112 -25.56 2.92 21.18
N HIS A 113 -26.76 3.37 20.82
CA HIS A 113 -27.92 2.51 20.65
C HIS A 113 -27.85 1.68 19.36
N ALA A 114 -28.57 0.55 19.33
CA ALA A 114 -28.50 -0.43 18.23
C ALA A 114 -28.82 0.14 16.84
N VAL A 115 -29.59 1.25 16.76
CA VAL A 115 -29.91 1.93 15.51
C VAL A 115 -28.67 2.64 14.93
N ASP A 116 -27.87 3.27 15.79
CA ASP A 116 -26.71 4.07 15.41
C ASP A 116 -25.42 3.24 15.34
N VAL A 117 -25.38 2.09 16.02
CA VAL A 117 -24.24 1.14 15.99
C VAL A 117 -23.91 0.71 14.55
N SER A 118 -24.91 0.50 13.68
CA SER A 118 -24.65 0.12 12.29
C SER A 118 -23.94 1.24 11.51
N GLU A 119 -24.28 2.50 11.78
CA GLU A 119 -23.66 3.66 11.13
C GLU A 119 -22.26 3.95 11.70
N LEU A 120 -22.10 3.83 13.02
CA LEU A 120 -20.80 3.89 13.69
C LEU A 120 -19.83 2.86 13.10
N ILE A 121 -20.25 1.61 12.96
CA ILE A 121 -19.40 0.55 12.39
C ILE A 121 -19.02 0.88 10.95
N LYS A 122 -19.95 1.42 10.15
CA LYS A 122 -19.66 1.86 8.79
C LYS A 122 -18.61 2.97 8.77
N ALA A 123 -18.72 3.94 9.67
CA ALA A 123 -17.77 5.04 9.78
C ALA A 123 -16.36 4.54 10.19
N VAL A 124 -16.29 3.58 11.11
CA VAL A 124 -15.02 3.01 11.58
C VAL A 124 -14.40 2.05 10.54
N ALA A 125 -15.23 1.28 9.83
CA ALA A 125 -14.79 0.33 8.81
C ALA A 125 -14.40 1.00 7.48
N SER A 126 -14.81 2.25 7.24
CA SER A 126 -14.51 3.01 6.03
C SER A 126 -14.00 4.42 6.37
N PRO A 127 -12.72 4.57 6.72
CA PRO A 127 -12.13 5.89 7.00
C PRO A 127 -12.14 6.85 5.79
N SER A 128 -12.38 6.34 4.58
CA SER A 128 -12.51 7.14 3.36
C SER A 128 -13.98 7.22 2.95
N ALA A 129 -14.58 8.39 3.11
CA ALA A 129 -16.02 8.66 3.00
C ALA A 129 -16.70 8.41 1.63
N ASP A 130 -16.03 7.79 0.65
CA ASP A 130 -16.56 7.64 -0.73
C ASP A 130 -16.38 6.23 -1.32
N PHE A 131 -16.48 5.16 -0.52
CA PHE A 131 -16.46 3.79 -1.06
C PHE A 131 -17.76 3.03 -0.79
N VAL A 132 -18.45 2.73 -1.89
CA VAL A 132 -19.72 2.00 -1.98
C VAL A 132 -19.53 0.54 -1.59
N GLY A 133 -20.31 0.08 -0.61
CA GLY A 133 -20.59 -1.34 -0.36
C GLY A 133 -19.62 -2.02 0.61
N LEU A 134 -20.06 -2.21 1.85
CA LEU A 134 -19.41 -3.16 2.77
C LEU A 134 -19.41 -4.53 2.09
N THR A 135 -18.29 -5.26 2.19
CA THR A 135 -18.26 -6.65 1.73
C THR A 135 -19.35 -7.45 2.46
N PRO A 136 -19.94 -8.49 1.85
CA PRO A 136 -21.02 -9.27 2.47
C PRO A 136 -20.69 -9.81 3.87
N ASN A 137 -19.40 -10.10 4.11
CA ASN A 137 -18.90 -10.55 5.42
C ASN A 137 -18.93 -9.43 6.48
N VAL A 138 -18.63 -8.19 6.09
CA VAL A 138 -18.69 -7.05 7.00
C VAL A 138 -20.15 -6.72 7.34
N GLN A 139 -21.05 -6.76 6.36
CA GLN A 139 -22.48 -6.58 6.63
C GLN A 139 -23.02 -7.65 7.59
N ALA A 140 -22.62 -8.92 7.43
CA ALA A 140 -23.01 -9.98 8.36
C ALA A 140 -22.48 -9.76 9.79
N ALA A 141 -21.22 -9.32 9.94
CA ALA A 141 -20.63 -9.01 11.24
C ALA A 141 -21.28 -7.79 11.92
N VAL A 142 -21.67 -6.78 11.13
CA VAL A 142 -22.43 -5.61 11.58
C VAL A 142 -23.80 -6.04 12.10
N ASP A 143 -24.52 -6.86 11.33
CA ASP A 143 -25.87 -7.30 11.67
C ASP A 143 -25.86 -8.21 12.91
N GLU A 144 -24.84 -9.06 13.06
CA GLU A 144 -24.63 -9.91 14.23
C GLU A 144 -24.43 -9.07 15.51
N PHE A 145 -23.52 -8.10 15.47
CA PHE A 145 -23.24 -7.23 16.61
C PHE A 145 -24.42 -6.32 16.95
N ALA A 146 -25.08 -5.72 15.95
CA ALA A 146 -26.28 -4.91 16.17
C ALA A 146 -27.40 -5.73 16.83
N THR A 147 -27.54 -7.02 16.47
CA THR A 147 -28.49 -7.94 17.09
C THR A 147 -28.13 -8.26 18.55
N GLU A 148 -26.83 -8.41 18.86
CA GLU A 148 -26.34 -8.63 20.22
C GLU A 148 -26.63 -7.40 21.12
N VAL A 149 -26.35 -6.20 20.63
CA VAL A 149 -26.65 -4.95 21.33
C VAL A 149 -28.15 -4.77 21.53
N ALA A 150 -28.97 -5.11 20.52
CA ALA A 150 -30.43 -5.06 20.62
C ALA A 150 -30.99 -6.04 21.66
N ARG A 151 -30.36 -7.22 21.85
CA ARG A 151 -30.74 -8.18 22.89
C ARG A 151 -30.38 -7.71 24.30
N GLY A 152 -29.31 -6.93 24.45
CA GLY A 152 -28.89 -6.33 25.73
C GLY A 152 -29.77 -5.18 26.21
N GLY A 153 -30.58 -4.58 25.32
CA GLY A 153 -31.63 -3.60 25.65
C GLY A 153 -31.16 -2.23 26.13
N THR A 154 -29.85 -2.01 26.31
CA THR A 154 -29.28 -0.80 26.94
C THR A 154 -28.27 -0.06 26.05
N GLY A 155 -28.08 -0.46 24.80
CA GLY A 155 -27.03 0.12 23.94
C GLY A 155 -25.65 -0.50 24.21
N CYS A 156 -24.65 -0.09 23.44
CA CYS A 156 -23.27 -0.57 23.54
C CYS A 156 -22.40 0.52 24.15
N ASN A 157 -21.62 0.22 25.19
CA ASN A 157 -20.60 1.14 25.68
C ASN A 157 -19.30 1.04 24.86
N PHE A 158 -18.41 2.02 25.00
CA PHE A 158 -17.16 2.04 24.24
C PHE A 158 -16.28 0.81 24.48
N THR A 159 -16.23 0.30 25.72
CA THR A 159 -15.42 -0.88 26.05
C THR A 159 -15.92 -2.14 25.34
N GLN A 160 -17.24 -2.34 25.27
CA GLN A 160 -17.87 -3.44 24.53
C GLN A 160 -17.62 -3.29 23.03
N PHE A 161 -17.78 -2.07 22.50
CA PHE A 161 -17.51 -1.77 21.10
C PHE A 161 -16.05 -2.03 20.73
N GLN A 162 -15.11 -1.57 21.56
CA GLN A 162 -13.67 -1.77 21.35
C GLN A 162 -13.29 -3.25 21.36
N GLN A 163 -13.79 -4.03 22.33
CA GLN A 163 -13.51 -5.46 22.41
C GLN A 163 -14.04 -6.24 21.22
N TRP A 164 -15.17 -5.81 20.66
CA TRP A 164 -15.69 -6.37 19.43
C TRP A 164 -14.83 -5.93 18.24
N TYR A 165 -14.55 -4.63 18.12
CA TYR A 165 -13.81 -4.03 17.02
C TYR A 165 -12.42 -4.65 16.88
N GLU A 166 -11.66 -4.80 17.96
CA GLU A 166 -10.31 -5.39 17.93
C GLU A 166 -10.28 -6.87 17.47
N LYS A 167 -11.42 -7.56 17.51
CA LYS A 167 -11.53 -8.96 17.05
C LYS A 167 -11.92 -9.09 15.58
N THR A 168 -12.28 -7.99 14.92
CA THR A 168 -12.79 -8.07 13.55
C THR A 168 -11.66 -8.14 12.51
N GLU A 169 -11.97 -8.71 11.34
CA GLU A 169 -11.03 -8.75 10.22
C GLU A 169 -10.64 -7.35 9.73
N PHE A 170 -11.53 -6.36 9.86
CA PHE A 170 -11.25 -5.00 9.42
C PHE A 170 -10.34 -4.23 10.40
N TRP A 171 -10.31 -4.55 11.70
CA TRP A 171 -9.26 -4.07 12.60
C TRP A 171 -7.88 -4.59 12.18
N GLN A 172 -7.78 -5.88 11.82
CA GLN A 172 -6.53 -6.46 11.33
C GLN A 172 -6.09 -5.82 10.00
N GLN A 173 -7.03 -5.53 9.11
CA GLN A 173 -6.76 -4.79 7.86
C GLN A 173 -6.30 -3.35 8.16
N ALA A 174 -7.00 -2.62 9.00
CA ALA A 174 -6.64 -1.25 9.39
C ALA A 174 -5.26 -1.19 10.06
N LYS A 175 -4.94 -2.16 10.92
CA LYS A 175 -3.62 -2.32 11.53
C LYS A 175 -2.54 -2.58 10.48
N THR A 176 -2.77 -3.52 9.56
CA THR A 176 -1.83 -3.85 8.49
C THR A 176 -1.60 -2.63 7.58
N GLU A 177 -2.64 -1.88 7.26
CA GLU A 177 -2.56 -0.67 6.43
C GLU A 177 -1.78 0.45 7.14
N ALA A 178 -2.04 0.66 8.42
CA ALA A 178 -1.30 1.62 9.25
C ALA A 178 0.18 1.26 9.37
N GLU A 179 0.50 -0.03 9.54
CA GLU A 179 1.86 -0.54 9.60
C GLU A 179 2.59 -0.37 8.25
N VAL A 180 1.94 -0.73 7.14
CA VAL A 180 2.49 -0.53 5.78
C VAL A 180 2.70 0.95 5.49
N ALA A 181 1.75 1.82 5.84
CA ALA A 181 1.88 3.26 5.68
C ALA A 181 3.03 3.83 6.51
N GLY A 182 3.19 3.38 7.76
CA GLY A 182 4.30 3.78 8.63
C GLY A 182 5.65 3.31 8.11
N ASN A 183 5.74 2.07 7.61
CA ASN A 183 6.93 1.53 6.97
C ASN A 183 7.27 2.26 5.66
N ALA A 184 6.25 2.73 4.92
CA ALA A 184 6.44 3.53 3.72
C ALA A 184 6.85 4.98 4.03
N ALA A 185 6.45 5.53 5.18
CA ALA A 185 6.88 6.84 5.66
C ALA A 185 8.31 6.82 6.21
N GLU A 186 8.77 5.67 6.71
CA GLU A 186 10.13 5.48 7.19
C GLU A 186 11.15 5.58 6.04
N GLY A 187 12.27 6.28 6.27
CA GLY A 187 13.35 6.41 5.29
C GLY A 187 14.01 5.06 4.97
N LEU A 188 14.53 4.90 3.74
CA LEU A 188 15.20 3.65 3.32
C LEU A 188 16.41 3.30 4.20
N PHE A 189 17.12 4.30 4.71
CA PHE A 189 18.24 4.07 5.64
C PHE A 189 17.75 3.59 7.01
N GLN A 190 16.68 4.21 7.51
CA GLN A 190 16.10 3.87 8.80
C GLN A 190 15.52 2.46 8.80
N SER A 191 14.87 2.06 7.70
CA SER A 191 14.34 0.71 7.54
C SER A 191 15.45 -0.36 7.54
N VAL A 192 16.61 -0.07 6.96
CA VAL A 192 17.78 -0.97 7.03
C VAL A 192 18.32 -1.06 8.46
N LEU A 193 18.40 0.05 9.19
CA LEU A 193 18.83 0.04 10.60
C LEU A 193 17.88 -0.78 11.48
N ARG A 194 16.56 -0.62 11.30
CA ARG A 194 15.57 -1.41 12.01
C ARG A 194 15.69 -2.90 11.68
N GLN A 195 15.83 -3.25 10.41
CA GLN A 195 16.03 -4.64 10.01
C GLN A 195 17.33 -5.23 10.57
N LEU A 196 18.38 -4.43 10.74
CA LEU A 196 19.60 -4.85 11.44
C LEU A 196 19.35 -5.09 12.94
N ALA A 197 18.55 -4.25 13.58
CA ALA A 197 18.19 -4.40 14.99
C ALA A 197 17.31 -5.64 15.24
N GLU A 198 16.36 -5.93 14.33
CA GLU A 198 15.44 -7.07 14.39
C GLU A 198 16.06 -8.37 13.82
N PHE A 199 17.26 -8.31 13.24
CA PHE A 199 17.97 -9.45 12.65
C PHE A 199 18.01 -10.74 13.52
N PRO A 200 18.23 -10.68 14.86
CA PRO A 200 18.25 -11.88 15.68
C PRO A 200 16.90 -12.57 15.86
N ASP A 201 15.79 -11.89 15.57
CA ASP A 201 14.42 -12.41 15.75
C ASP A 201 13.74 -12.82 14.44
N MET A 202 14.31 -12.45 13.28
CA MET A 202 13.79 -12.77 11.95
C MET A 202 13.76 -14.28 11.65
N ALA A 203 12.84 -14.71 10.76
CA ALA A 203 12.83 -16.07 10.25
C ALA A 203 14.07 -16.36 9.39
N MET A 204 14.48 -17.63 9.28
CA MET A 204 15.71 -18.00 8.54
C MET A 204 15.70 -17.55 7.08
N CYS A 205 14.56 -17.66 6.40
CA CYS A 205 14.40 -17.18 5.02
C CYS A 205 14.53 -15.66 4.92
N GLU A 206 13.94 -14.92 5.86
CA GLU A 206 14.02 -13.45 5.91
C GLU A 206 15.45 -12.98 6.13
N ARG A 207 16.21 -13.64 7.01
CA ARG A 207 17.63 -13.33 7.22
C ARG A 207 18.45 -13.52 5.96
N ILE A 208 18.23 -14.62 5.24
CA ILE A 208 18.96 -14.88 3.99
C ILE A 208 18.65 -13.79 2.96
N ILE A 209 17.37 -13.49 2.77
CA ILE A 209 16.91 -12.44 1.84
C ILE A 209 17.50 -11.08 2.24
N PHE A 210 17.45 -10.75 3.53
CA PHE A 210 18.00 -9.51 4.06
C PHE A 210 19.51 -9.39 3.80
N VAL A 211 20.30 -10.42 4.09
CA VAL A 211 21.75 -10.41 3.84
C VAL A 211 22.08 -10.27 2.35
N VAL A 212 21.31 -10.92 1.47
CA VAL A 212 21.48 -10.82 0.03
C VAL A 212 21.14 -9.42 -0.49
N LEU A 213 20.07 -8.81 0.02
CA LEU A 213 19.61 -7.49 -0.39
C LEU A 213 20.32 -6.33 0.31
N LEU A 214 20.98 -6.57 1.45
CA LEU A 214 21.67 -5.55 2.25
C LEU A 214 22.63 -4.67 1.44
N PRO A 215 23.56 -5.20 0.61
CA PRO A 215 24.47 -4.35 -0.16
C PRO A 215 23.71 -3.43 -1.12
N LEU A 216 22.67 -3.96 -1.77
CA LEU A 216 21.81 -3.19 -2.67
C LEU A 216 21.04 -2.10 -1.91
N ASN A 217 20.34 -2.47 -0.84
CA ASN A 217 19.56 -1.53 -0.03
C ASN A 217 20.43 -0.44 0.58
N MET A 218 21.64 -0.77 1.03
CA MET A 218 22.61 0.20 1.54
C MET A 218 23.10 1.15 0.45
N THR A 219 23.41 0.65 -0.76
CA THR A 219 23.78 1.54 -1.87
C THR A 219 22.65 2.50 -2.24
N LEU A 220 21.41 2.03 -2.27
CA LEU A 220 20.25 2.87 -2.53
C LEU A 220 19.99 3.87 -1.40
N ALA A 221 20.09 3.44 -0.14
CA ALA A 221 19.89 4.29 1.04
C ALA A 221 20.93 5.42 1.14
N LEU A 222 22.16 5.19 0.67
CA LEU A 222 23.23 6.19 0.69
C LEU A 222 23.18 7.14 -0.51
N THR A 223 22.72 6.68 -1.67
CA THR A 223 22.74 7.47 -2.91
C THR A 223 21.42 8.21 -3.19
N ILE A 224 20.29 7.68 -2.75
CA ILE A 224 18.99 8.31 -2.91
C ILE A 224 18.72 9.19 -1.68
N PRO A 225 18.63 10.52 -1.82
CA PRO A 225 18.32 11.39 -0.70
C PRO A 225 16.91 11.10 -0.19
N ASP A 226 16.74 11.07 1.13
CA ASP A 226 15.43 10.87 1.73
C ASP A 226 14.62 12.18 1.72
N CYS A 227 13.45 12.15 1.07
CA CYS A 227 12.50 13.25 1.01
C CYS A 227 11.31 13.09 1.97
N ARG A 228 11.23 11.99 2.73
CA ARG A 228 10.13 11.68 3.66
C ARG A 228 10.25 12.44 4.99
N GLN A 229 11.43 12.97 5.29
CA GLN A 229 11.65 13.74 6.51
C GLN A 229 10.97 15.12 6.45
N PRO A 230 10.17 15.50 7.46
CA PRO A 230 9.55 16.82 7.52
C PRO A 230 10.60 17.93 7.45
N GLY A 231 10.38 18.91 6.56
CA GLY A 231 11.33 19.99 6.26
C GLY A 231 12.33 19.72 5.12
N LYS A 232 12.43 18.48 4.62
CA LYS A 232 13.28 18.11 3.45
C LYS A 232 12.49 17.80 2.18
N GLU A 233 11.21 18.15 2.14
CA GLU A 233 10.29 17.89 1.01
C GLU A 233 10.80 18.44 -0.34
N HIS A 234 11.53 19.55 -0.33
CA HIS A 234 12.15 20.12 -1.53
C HIS A 234 13.11 19.15 -2.25
N ARG A 235 13.63 18.14 -1.54
CA ARG A 235 14.49 17.10 -2.11
C ARG A 235 13.71 16.05 -2.91
N CYS A 236 12.37 16.11 -2.92
CA CYS A 236 11.50 15.20 -3.66
C CYS A 236 11.90 15.11 -5.15
N TYR A 237 12.16 16.25 -5.80
CA TYR A 237 12.58 16.25 -7.21
C TYR A 237 13.93 15.55 -7.44
N LEU A 238 14.89 15.77 -6.53
CA LEU A 238 16.20 15.12 -6.61
C LEU A 238 16.08 13.61 -6.37
N THR A 239 15.27 13.22 -5.39
CA THR A 239 14.95 11.83 -5.05
C THR A 239 14.32 11.13 -6.25
N PHE A 240 13.33 11.77 -6.88
CA PHE A 240 12.65 11.27 -8.07
C PHE A 240 13.61 11.05 -9.24
N LEU A 241 14.47 12.03 -9.53
CA LEU A 241 15.47 11.92 -10.60
C LEU A 241 16.51 10.82 -10.33
N MET A 242 16.99 10.71 -9.08
CA MET A 242 17.94 9.65 -8.69
C MET A 242 17.31 8.26 -8.77
N SER A 243 16.05 8.11 -8.36
CA SER A 243 15.29 6.86 -8.50
C SER A 243 15.15 6.46 -9.97
N ILE A 244 14.82 7.40 -10.87
CA ILE A 244 14.76 7.14 -12.32
C ILE A 244 16.13 6.68 -12.84
N ALA A 245 17.22 7.33 -12.42
CA ALA A 245 18.57 6.95 -12.84
C ALA A 245 18.94 5.52 -12.39
N TRP A 246 18.62 5.17 -11.13
CA TRP A 246 18.84 3.81 -10.61
C TRP A 246 17.98 2.77 -11.32
N ILE A 247 16.69 3.05 -11.54
CA ILE A 247 15.81 2.18 -12.32
C ILE A 247 16.38 1.96 -13.72
N GLY A 248 16.85 3.02 -14.39
CA GLY A 248 17.51 2.92 -15.70
C GLY A 248 18.78 2.06 -15.66
N GLY A 249 19.60 2.23 -14.62
CA GLY A 249 20.81 1.42 -14.40
C GLY A 249 20.49 -0.05 -14.18
N PHE A 250 19.54 -0.37 -13.30
CA PHE A 250 19.12 -1.75 -13.05
C PHE A 250 18.48 -2.38 -14.29
N SER A 251 17.66 -1.65 -15.02
CA SER A 251 17.09 -2.12 -16.29
C SER A 251 18.17 -2.46 -17.30
N TRP A 252 19.22 -1.64 -17.42
CA TRP A 252 20.36 -1.94 -18.30
C TRP A 252 21.10 -3.21 -17.87
N TYR A 253 21.45 -3.34 -16.59
CA TYR A 253 22.11 -4.54 -16.07
C TYR A 253 21.26 -5.80 -16.22
N MET A 254 19.95 -5.69 -16.01
CA MET A 254 19.00 -6.79 -16.17
C MET A 254 18.97 -7.27 -17.62
N VAL A 255 18.85 -6.35 -18.58
CA VAL A 255 18.84 -6.69 -20.01
C VAL A 255 20.17 -7.35 -20.40
N VAL A 256 21.31 -6.76 -20.08
CA VAL A 256 22.64 -7.33 -20.41
C VAL A 256 22.86 -8.69 -19.74
N GLY A 257 22.44 -8.84 -18.49
CA GLY A 257 22.54 -10.11 -17.77
C GLY A 257 21.72 -11.21 -18.44
N ILE A 258 20.46 -10.91 -18.77
CA ILE A 258 19.56 -11.86 -19.43
C ILE A 258 20.06 -12.22 -20.84
N THR A 259 20.58 -11.27 -21.62
CA THR A 259 21.14 -11.57 -22.95
C THR A 259 22.34 -12.48 -22.88
N ASN A 260 23.27 -12.21 -21.96
CA ASN A 260 24.48 -13.03 -21.79
C ASN A 260 24.14 -14.46 -21.32
N ILE A 261 23.16 -14.60 -20.43
CA ILE A 261 22.67 -15.91 -20.00
C ILE A 261 21.99 -16.63 -21.18
N GLY A 262 21.16 -15.92 -21.96
CA GLY A 262 20.53 -16.46 -23.17
C GLY A 262 21.53 -17.01 -24.18
N GLU A 263 22.57 -16.24 -24.49
CA GLU A 263 23.64 -16.65 -25.40
C GLU A 263 24.37 -17.92 -24.93
N GLN A 264 24.64 -18.04 -23.63
CA GLN A 264 25.27 -19.23 -23.06
C GLN A 264 24.36 -20.47 -23.08
N LEU A 265 23.05 -20.27 -22.94
CA LEU A 265 22.05 -21.33 -23.00
C LEU A 265 21.61 -21.66 -24.44
N GLY A 266 22.09 -20.93 -25.44
CA GLY A 266 21.67 -21.07 -26.84
C GLY A 266 20.24 -20.59 -27.10
N ILE A 267 19.66 -19.79 -26.20
CA ILE A 267 18.31 -19.23 -26.32
C ILE A 267 18.42 -17.84 -26.93
N SER A 268 17.56 -17.53 -27.92
CA SER A 268 17.60 -16.22 -28.57
C SER A 268 17.25 -15.10 -27.57
N THR A 269 17.93 -13.95 -27.72
CA THR A 269 17.65 -12.72 -26.95
C THR A 269 16.17 -12.31 -27.01
N PHE A 270 15.52 -12.56 -28.15
CA PHE A 270 14.10 -12.30 -28.33
C PHE A 270 13.23 -13.14 -27.39
N ILE A 271 13.47 -14.46 -27.32
CA ILE A 271 12.72 -15.36 -26.42
C ILE A 271 12.99 -15.00 -24.96
N MET A 272 14.24 -14.72 -24.60
CA MET A 272 14.60 -14.31 -23.24
C MET A 272 13.90 -13.01 -22.81
N GLY A 273 13.77 -12.04 -23.73
CA GLY A 273 13.02 -10.81 -23.49
C GLY A 273 11.51 -11.04 -23.34
N LEU A 274 10.91 -11.85 -24.22
CA LEU A 274 9.47 -12.14 -24.16
C LEU A 274 9.04 -13.00 -22.96
N THR A 275 9.95 -13.76 -22.37
CA THR A 275 9.63 -14.70 -21.28
C THR A 275 10.16 -14.22 -19.93
N PHE A 276 11.48 -14.23 -19.75
CA PHE A 276 12.10 -13.92 -18.46
C PHE A 276 11.98 -12.46 -18.07
N LEU A 277 12.22 -11.54 -19.01
CA LEU A 277 12.12 -10.11 -18.72
C LEU A 277 10.65 -9.70 -18.49
N ALA A 278 9.75 -10.15 -19.37
CA ALA A 278 8.31 -9.91 -19.23
C ALA A 278 7.73 -10.48 -17.93
N ALA A 279 8.07 -11.73 -17.58
CA ALA A 279 7.64 -12.32 -16.31
C ALA A 279 8.25 -11.57 -15.11
N GLY A 280 9.52 -11.18 -15.20
CA GLY A 280 10.22 -10.45 -14.14
C GLY A 280 9.58 -9.11 -13.79
N THR A 281 9.06 -8.38 -14.79
CA THR A 281 8.34 -7.11 -14.57
C THR A 281 6.92 -7.32 -14.06
N SER A 282 6.23 -8.39 -14.48
CA SER A 282 4.82 -8.61 -14.11
C SER A 282 4.62 -9.33 -12.77
N VAL A 283 5.61 -10.09 -12.28
CA VAL A 283 5.49 -10.82 -10.99
C VAL A 283 5.28 -9.87 -9.80
N PRO A 284 6.04 -8.77 -9.63
CA PRO A 284 5.80 -7.81 -8.55
C PRO A 284 4.39 -7.20 -8.59
N ASP A 285 3.92 -6.82 -9.77
CA ASP A 285 2.58 -6.25 -9.98
C ASP A 285 1.48 -7.27 -9.66
N MET A 286 1.68 -8.53 -10.04
CA MET A 286 0.80 -9.64 -9.68
C MET A 286 0.74 -9.82 -8.16
N LEU A 287 1.89 -9.85 -7.48
CA LEU A 287 1.95 -10.00 -6.02
C LEU A 287 1.21 -8.84 -5.32
N SER A 288 1.45 -7.60 -5.75
CA SER A 288 0.74 -6.42 -5.24
C SER A 288 -0.77 -6.54 -5.42
N SER A 289 -1.21 -6.92 -6.62
CA SER A 289 -2.63 -7.11 -6.94
C SER A 289 -3.27 -8.22 -6.09
N VAL A 290 -2.53 -9.30 -5.82
CA VAL A 290 -3.00 -10.40 -4.95
C VAL A 290 -3.15 -9.94 -3.50
N VAL A 291 -2.22 -9.13 -2.98
CA VAL A 291 -2.33 -8.57 -1.61
C VAL A 291 -3.57 -7.68 -1.51
N VAL A 292 -3.77 -6.76 -2.46
CA VAL A 292 -4.93 -5.86 -2.48
C VAL A 292 -6.24 -6.64 -2.62
N ALA A 293 -6.28 -7.67 -3.48
CA ALA A 293 -7.45 -8.53 -3.62
C ALA A 293 -7.78 -9.28 -2.32
N ARG A 294 -6.76 -9.75 -1.58
CA ARG A 294 -6.95 -10.41 -0.27
C ARG A 294 -7.46 -9.47 0.81
N GLN A 295 -7.22 -8.17 0.68
CA GLN A 295 -7.79 -7.14 1.56
C GLN A 295 -9.26 -6.81 1.21
N GLY A 296 -9.92 -7.60 0.36
CA GLY A 296 -11.29 -7.34 -0.08
C GLY A 296 -11.40 -6.25 -1.15
N LYS A 297 -10.27 -5.69 -1.60
CA LYS A 297 -10.19 -4.59 -2.57
C LYS A 297 -10.07 -5.11 -4.01
N GLY A 298 -10.94 -6.04 -4.38
CA GLY A 298 -10.92 -6.72 -5.69
C GLY A 298 -10.96 -5.77 -6.88
N ASP A 299 -11.78 -4.71 -6.81
CA ASP A 299 -11.89 -3.71 -7.89
C ASP A 299 -10.59 -2.93 -8.11
N MET A 300 -9.84 -2.65 -7.04
CA MET A 300 -8.53 -2.01 -7.14
C MET A 300 -7.49 -2.96 -7.73
N ALA A 301 -7.53 -4.24 -7.37
CA ALA A 301 -6.64 -5.25 -7.95
C ALA A 301 -6.89 -5.42 -9.46
N VAL A 302 -8.15 -5.52 -9.88
CA VAL A 302 -8.54 -5.65 -11.29
C VAL A 302 -8.19 -4.39 -12.09
N SER A 303 -8.50 -3.19 -11.55
CA SER A 303 -8.18 -1.93 -12.23
C SER A 303 -6.68 -1.69 -12.35
N SER A 304 -5.89 -2.06 -11.35
CA SER A 304 -4.42 -1.99 -11.42
C SER A 304 -3.88 -2.92 -12.51
N SER A 305 -4.34 -4.18 -12.56
CA SER A 305 -3.91 -5.16 -13.56
C SER A 305 -4.27 -4.74 -15.00
N ILE A 306 -5.49 -4.25 -15.22
CA ILE A 306 -5.92 -3.76 -16.54
C ILE A 306 -5.20 -2.46 -16.91
N GLY A 307 -5.07 -1.53 -15.96
CA GLY A 307 -4.45 -0.22 -16.18
C GLY A 307 -2.98 -0.30 -16.54
N SER A 308 -2.21 -1.19 -15.89
CA SER A 308 -0.78 -1.40 -16.19
C SER A 308 -0.59 -1.85 -17.64
N ASN A 309 -1.34 -2.86 -18.09
CA ASN A 309 -1.26 -3.35 -19.48
C ASN A 309 -1.66 -2.28 -20.52
N ILE A 310 -2.67 -1.46 -20.22
CA ILE A 310 -3.05 -0.34 -21.09
C ILE A 310 -1.92 0.69 -21.15
N PHE A 311 -1.28 1.00 -20.02
CA PHE A 311 -0.15 1.92 -19.97
C PHE A 311 1.06 1.39 -20.73
N ASP A 312 1.39 0.10 -20.60
CA ASP A 312 2.48 -0.53 -21.34
C ASP A 312 2.26 -0.47 -22.85
N VAL A 313 1.06 -0.77 -23.33
CA VAL A 313 0.74 -0.69 -24.76
C VAL A 313 0.65 0.76 -25.26
N GLY A 314 0.04 1.66 -24.47
CA GLY A 314 -0.22 3.05 -24.89
C GLY A 314 0.97 3.99 -24.72
N VAL A 315 1.85 3.71 -23.77
CA VAL A 315 2.96 4.59 -23.37
C VAL A 315 4.29 3.83 -23.35
N GLY A 316 4.33 2.64 -22.75
CA GLY A 316 5.53 1.82 -22.59
C GLY A 316 6.18 1.38 -23.91
N LEU A 317 5.41 1.00 -24.91
CA LEU A 317 5.92 0.65 -26.25
C LEU A 317 6.20 1.87 -27.14
N PRO A 318 5.29 2.86 -27.26
CA PRO A 318 5.48 3.95 -28.22
C PRO A 318 6.57 4.93 -27.80
N LEU A 319 6.71 5.25 -26.51
CA LEU A 319 7.69 6.25 -26.07
C LEU A 319 9.15 5.82 -26.37
N PRO A 320 9.63 4.63 -25.97
CA PRO A 320 11.00 4.21 -26.29
C PRO A 320 11.24 4.14 -27.80
N TRP A 321 10.24 3.70 -28.58
CA TRP A 321 10.33 3.68 -30.04
C TRP A 321 10.51 5.10 -30.59
N ILE A 322 9.69 6.06 -30.16
CA ILE A 322 9.79 7.47 -30.56
C ILE A 322 11.18 8.01 -30.20
N PHE A 323 11.66 7.82 -28.96
CA PHE A 323 12.99 8.27 -28.56
C PHE A 323 14.10 7.62 -29.40
N TYR A 324 14.02 6.32 -29.63
CA TYR A 324 14.99 5.61 -30.45
C TYR A 324 15.00 6.15 -31.90
N THR A 325 13.84 6.34 -32.52
CA THR A 325 13.76 6.89 -33.89
C THR A 325 14.24 8.33 -34.00
N LEU A 326 14.00 9.15 -32.97
CA LEU A 326 14.50 10.53 -32.91
C LEU A 326 16.03 10.59 -32.80
N VAL A 327 16.62 9.71 -32.00
CA VAL A 327 18.07 9.65 -31.77
C VAL A 327 18.81 8.92 -32.92
N SER A 328 18.19 7.90 -33.51
CA SER A 328 18.83 6.97 -34.47
C SER A 328 18.44 7.17 -35.95
N TYR A 329 18.06 8.39 -36.38
CA TYR A 329 17.86 8.88 -37.76
C TYR A 329 18.35 8.00 -38.95
N PRO A 330 17.73 8.02 -40.15
CA PRO A 330 16.33 7.88 -40.54
C PRO A 330 16.06 6.44 -41.05
N LYS A 331 16.76 5.42 -40.52
CA LYS A 331 16.56 4.05 -40.97
C LYS A 331 15.25 3.52 -40.36
N PRO A 332 14.27 3.10 -41.19
CA PRO A 332 13.07 2.48 -40.67
C PRO A 332 13.45 1.20 -39.92
N ILE A 333 12.90 1.03 -38.71
CA ILE A 333 13.01 -0.23 -37.99
C ILE A 333 12.13 -1.22 -38.74
N VAL A 334 12.75 -2.25 -39.33
CA VAL A 334 12.03 -3.29 -40.03
C VAL A 334 11.41 -4.21 -38.98
N VAL A 335 10.10 -4.08 -38.79
CA VAL A 335 9.33 -5.00 -37.95
C VAL A 335 9.15 -6.29 -38.74
N CYS A 336 9.59 -7.42 -38.19
CA CYS A 336 9.26 -8.72 -38.77
C CYS A 336 7.74 -8.90 -38.73
N ASN A 337 7.12 -9.06 -39.91
CA ASN A 337 5.67 -9.17 -40.06
C ASN A 337 5.16 -10.61 -39.89
N ASP A 338 6.06 -11.58 -39.84
CA ASP A 338 5.71 -13.00 -39.76
C ASP A 338 5.04 -13.28 -38.41
N GLY A 339 3.73 -13.54 -38.45
CA GLY A 339 2.92 -13.86 -37.26
C GLY A 339 2.42 -12.66 -36.45
N LEU A 340 2.81 -11.42 -36.75
CA LEU A 340 2.40 -10.23 -35.99
C LEU A 340 0.88 -10.05 -36.01
N ALA A 341 0.25 -10.14 -37.18
CA ALA A 341 -1.19 -10.03 -37.32
C ALA A 341 -1.94 -11.11 -36.53
N ILE A 342 -1.39 -12.33 -36.49
CA ILE A 342 -1.95 -13.45 -35.73
C ILE A 342 -1.79 -13.20 -34.22
N SER A 343 -0.63 -12.72 -33.76
CA SER A 343 -0.40 -12.34 -32.36
C SER A 343 -1.38 -11.25 -31.90
N ILE A 344 -1.59 -10.22 -32.72
CA ILE A 344 -2.54 -9.14 -32.43
C ILE A 344 -3.97 -9.68 -32.37
N ALA A 345 -4.36 -10.55 -33.32
CA ALA A 345 -5.69 -11.15 -33.33
C ALA A 345 -5.94 -12.03 -32.09
N ILE A 346 -4.97 -12.83 -31.67
CA ILE A 346 -5.05 -13.66 -30.46
C ILE A 346 -5.15 -12.76 -29.22
N LEU A 347 -4.33 -11.72 -29.13
CA LEU A 347 -4.34 -10.78 -28.01
C LEU A 347 -5.70 -10.08 -27.88
N LEU A 348 -6.25 -9.57 -29.00
CA LEU A 348 -7.59 -8.97 -29.02
C LEU A 348 -8.68 -9.99 -28.68
N GLY A 349 -8.58 -11.21 -29.21
CA GLY A 349 -9.49 -12.32 -28.89
C GLY A 349 -9.49 -12.65 -27.39
N MET A 350 -8.31 -12.74 -26.77
CA MET A 350 -8.17 -12.98 -25.34
C MET A 350 -8.77 -11.85 -24.50
N VAL A 351 -8.56 -10.59 -24.87
CA VAL A 351 -9.18 -9.45 -24.19
C VAL A 351 -10.71 -9.54 -24.25
N ILE A 352 -11.27 -9.87 -25.42
CA ILE A 352 -12.72 -10.04 -25.59
C ILE A 352 -13.24 -11.17 -24.70
N VAL A 353 -12.57 -12.33 -24.68
CA VAL A 353 -12.96 -13.48 -23.84
C VAL A 353 -12.89 -13.13 -22.36
N VAL A 354 -11.82 -12.47 -21.92
CA VAL A 354 -11.65 -12.00 -20.53
C VAL A 354 -12.77 -11.05 -20.13
N ILE A 355 -13.03 -10.00 -20.91
CA ILE A 355 -14.11 -9.05 -20.63
C ILE A 355 -15.47 -9.74 -20.62
N SER A 356 -15.75 -10.62 -21.59
CA SER A 356 -17.00 -11.36 -21.67
C SER A 356 -17.21 -12.25 -20.43
N SER A 357 -16.15 -12.88 -19.94
CA SER A 357 -16.20 -13.73 -18.73
C SER A 357 -16.49 -12.94 -17.46
N VAL A 358 -15.94 -11.73 -17.34
CA VAL A 358 -16.21 -10.82 -16.20
C VAL A 358 -17.64 -10.33 -16.24
N VAL A 359 -18.13 -9.94 -17.42
CA VAL A 359 -19.52 -9.52 -17.63
C VAL A 359 -20.48 -10.67 -17.32
N ALA A 360 -20.19 -11.89 -17.77
CA ALA A 360 -20.98 -13.08 -17.49
C ALA A 360 -20.99 -13.47 -16.01
N ALA A 361 -19.99 -13.04 -15.24
CA ALA A 361 -19.91 -13.23 -13.79
C ALA A 361 -20.57 -12.09 -12.99
N ASP A 362 -21.37 -11.23 -13.62
CA ASP A 362 -22.00 -10.05 -13.01
C ASP A 362 -21.00 -9.12 -12.29
N TRP A 363 -19.78 -9.01 -12.83
CA TRP A 363 -18.69 -8.24 -12.23
C TRP A 363 -18.27 -8.70 -10.81
N LYS A 364 -18.62 -9.94 -10.44
CA LYS A 364 -18.25 -10.52 -9.14
C LYS A 364 -16.99 -11.36 -9.26
N MET A 365 -15.98 -11.01 -8.45
CA MET A 365 -14.75 -11.78 -8.37
C MET A 365 -15.00 -13.06 -7.55
N SER A 366 -15.19 -14.18 -8.25
CA SER A 366 -15.41 -15.50 -7.65
C SER A 366 -14.24 -16.45 -7.89
N HIS A 367 -14.08 -17.47 -7.03
CA HIS A 367 -13.08 -18.52 -7.24
C HIS A 367 -13.27 -19.26 -8.57
N ALA A 368 -14.52 -19.39 -9.04
CA ALA A 368 -14.84 -20.00 -10.33
C ALA A 368 -14.31 -19.15 -11.50
N LEU A 369 -14.52 -17.83 -11.47
CA LEU A 369 -13.99 -16.91 -12.47
C LEU A 369 -12.45 -16.92 -12.47
N GLY A 370 -11.81 -16.92 -11.28
CA GLY A 370 -10.36 -17.02 -11.17
C GLY A 370 -9.80 -18.32 -11.75
N CYS A 371 -10.44 -19.47 -11.47
CA CYS A 371 -10.06 -20.76 -12.04
C CYS A 371 -10.21 -20.77 -13.58
N PHE A 372 -11.30 -20.20 -14.09
CA PHE A 372 -11.52 -20.04 -15.52
C PHE A 372 -10.44 -19.17 -16.18
N MET A 373 -10.08 -18.03 -15.59
CA MET A 373 -9.00 -17.16 -16.09
C MET A 373 -7.65 -17.85 -16.06
N PHE A 374 -7.35 -18.62 -15.01
CA PHE A 374 -6.12 -19.41 -14.94
C PHE A 374 -6.06 -20.48 -16.03
N LEU A 375 -7.19 -21.16 -16.29
CA LEU A 375 -7.29 -22.14 -17.38
C LEU A 375 -7.06 -21.47 -18.74
N LEU A 376 -7.66 -20.30 -18.99
CA LEU A 376 -7.41 -19.52 -20.21
C LEU A 376 -5.94 -19.15 -20.37
N TYR A 377 -5.27 -18.76 -19.29
CA TYR A 377 -3.83 -18.47 -19.32
C TYR A 377 -3.01 -19.72 -19.69
N VAL A 378 -3.32 -20.89 -19.11
CA VAL A 378 -2.66 -22.15 -19.46
C VAL A 378 -2.88 -22.51 -20.94
N VAL A 379 -4.11 -22.37 -21.44
CA VAL A 379 -4.43 -22.61 -22.86
C VAL A 379 -3.64 -21.66 -23.76
N TYR A 380 -3.56 -20.38 -23.40
CA TYR A 380 -2.77 -19.37 -24.11
C TYR A 380 -1.29 -19.74 -24.16
N VAL A 381 -0.68 -20.09 -23.02
CA VAL A 381 0.74 -20.50 -22.95
C VAL A 381 1.00 -21.72 -23.82
N ILE A 382 0.13 -22.74 -23.76
CA ILE A 382 0.27 -23.94 -24.60
C ILE A 382 0.20 -23.58 -26.08
N GLN A 383 -0.80 -22.80 -26.49
CA GLN A 383 -0.95 -22.36 -27.88
C GLN A 383 0.26 -21.56 -28.36
N GLU A 384 0.83 -20.70 -27.50
CA GLU A 384 1.99 -19.89 -27.84
C GLU A 384 3.26 -20.72 -28.00
N ILE A 385 3.46 -21.72 -27.14
CA ILE A 385 4.58 -22.68 -27.27
C ILE A 385 4.47 -23.44 -28.59
N TYR A 386 3.30 -23.98 -28.93
CA TYR A 386 3.08 -24.69 -30.21
C TYR A 386 3.25 -23.82 -31.45
N ARG A 387 3.20 -22.49 -31.30
CA ARG A 387 3.40 -21.53 -32.40
C ARG A 387 4.86 -21.11 -32.54
N ALA A 388 5.64 -21.20 -31.46
CA ALA A 388 7.04 -20.86 -31.44
C ALA A 388 7.94 -21.95 -32.06
N ASP A 389 7.47 -23.20 -32.07
CA ASP A 389 8.00 -24.32 -32.87
C ASP A 389 7.47 -24.28 -34.32
#